data_AF-Q5JFD2-F1
#
_entry.id   AF-Q5JFD2-F1
#
_cell.length_a   1.000
_cell.length_b   1.000
_cell.length_c   1.000
_cell.angle_alpha   90.00
_cell.angle_beta   90.00
_cell.angle_gamma   90.00
#
_symmetry.space_group_name_H-M   'P 1'
#
loop_
_entity.id
_entity.type
_entity.pdbx_description
1 polymer ?
#
loop_
_entity_poly.entity_id
_entity_poly.type
_entity_poly.pdbx_seq_one_letter_code
_entity_poly.pdbx_strand_id
1 'polypeptide(L)'
;MSESAIWSWVALEKRKLDAVLEQVEEVPTLLEYVEREASIARETAFSLSARGERENAAYWTGYADALEDLLKKIERREVRA
;
A
#
# COMPACT_ATOMS: atom_id res chain seq x y z
N MET A 1 17.64 -7.07 42.61
CA MET A 1 16.52 -6.21 42.19
C MET A 1 15.31 -6.55 43.03
N SER A 2 14.55 -5.58 43.50
CA SER A 2 13.29 -5.85 44.21
C SER A 2 12.20 -6.28 43.23
N GLU A 3 11.20 -7.00 43.72
CA GLU A 3 10.02 -7.40 42.94
C GLU A 3 9.30 -6.18 42.33
N SER A 4 9.22 -5.05 43.05
CA SER A 4 8.64 -3.82 42.51
C SER A 4 9.43 -3.24 41.33
N ALA A 5 10.77 -3.39 41.34
CA ALA A 5 11.63 -2.94 40.26
C ALA A 5 11.42 -3.78 38.99
N ILE A 6 11.15 -5.09 39.15
CA ILE A 6 10.83 -5.99 38.04
C ILE A 6 9.49 -5.58 37.41
N TRP A 7 8.44 -5.41 38.21
CA TRP A 7 7.12 -5.03 37.69
C TRP A 7 7.09 -3.65 37.05
N SER A 8 7.88 -2.71 37.57
CA SER A 8 8.03 -1.37 36.98
C SER A 8 8.72 -1.44 35.61
N TRP A 9 9.74 -2.28 35.48
CA TRP A 9 10.41 -2.52 34.20
C TRP A 9 9.47 -3.19 33.18
N VAL A 10 8.72 -4.21 33.59
CA VAL A 10 7.72 -4.88 32.72
C VAL A 10 6.66 -3.89 32.22
N ALA A 11 6.14 -3.03 33.11
CA ALA A 11 5.14 -2.03 32.73
C ALA A 11 5.69 -1.00 31.73
N LEU A 12 6.95 -0.58 31.90
CA LEU A 12 7.63 0.33 30.97
C LEU A 12 7.82 -0.34 29.60
N GLU A 13 8.29 -1.58 29.59
CA GLU A 13 8.56 -2.31 28.35
C GLU A 13 7.27 -2.63 27.58
N LYS A 14 6.20 -2.97 28.31
CA LYS A 14 4.86 -3.11 27.74
C LYS A 14 4.40 -1.82 27.06
N ARG A 15 4.54 -0.66 27.70
CA ARG A 15 4.16 0.63 27.09
C ARG A 15 4.93 0.94 25.82
N LYS A 16 6.23 0.61 25.78
CA LYS A 16 7.02 0.79 24.55
C LYS A 16 6.52 -0.13 23.43
N LEU A 17 6.22 -1.39 23.76
CA LEU A 17 5.67 -2.33 22.79
C LEU A 17 4.30 -1.89 22.29
N ASP A 18 3.40 -1.48 23.18
CA ASP A 18 2.06 -0.99 22.84
C ASP A 18 2.16 0.22 21.87
N ALA A 19 3.07 1.16 22.14
CA ALA A 19 3.31 2.31 21.26
C ALA A 19 3.87 1.94 19.88
N VAL A 20 4.72 0.90 19.80
CA VAL A 20 5.22 0.38 18.51
C VAL A 20 4.10 -0.32 17.74
N LEU A 21 3.26 -1.10 18.44
CA LEU A 21 2.13 -1.80 17.84
C LEU A 21 1.03 -0.84 17.35
N GLU A 22 0.78 0.27 18.06
CA GLU A 22 -0.12 1.34 17.61
C GLU A 22 0.39 2.05 16.34
N GLN A 23 1.70 2.03 16.08
CA GLN A 23 2.34 2.67 14.93
C GLN A 23 2.61 1.72 13.76
N VAL A 24 2.20 0.45 13.85
CA VAL A 24 2.22 -0.42 12.68
C VAL A 24 1.15 0.08 11.72
N GLU A 25 1.53 0.98 10.81
CA GLU A 25 0.77 1.23 9.59
C GLU A 25 0.46 -0.13 8.98
N GLU A 26 -0.83 -0.45 8.82
CA GLU A 26 -1.24 -1.65 8.11
C GLU A 26 -0.56 -1.61 6.74
N VAL A 27 0.34 -2.57 6.50
CA VAL A 27 0.99 -2.68 5.20
C VAL A 27 -0.12 -2.89 4.18
N PRO A 28 -0.23 -2.04 3.14
CA PRO A 28 -1.33 -2.14 2.19
C PRO A 28 -1.36 -3.55 1.61
N THR A 29 -2.56 -4.10 1.53
CA THR A 29 -2.76 -5.37 0.86
C THR A 29 -2.28 -5.28 -0.59
N LEU A 30 -1.99 -6.42 -1.20
CA LEU A 30 -1.58 -6.44 -2.61
C LEU A 30 -2.65 -5.78 -3.51
N LEU A 31 -3.93 -5.91 -3.15
CA LEU A 31 -5.03 -5.28 -3.87
C LEU A 31 -4.97 -3.76 -3.76
N GLU A 32 -4.95 -3.22 -2.55
CA GLU A 32 -4.87 -1.77 -2.29
C GLU A 32 -3.61 -1.15 -2.92
N TYR A 33 -2.50 -1.88 -2.90
CA TYR A 33 -1.27 -1.45 -3.57
C TYR A 33 -1.47 -1.33 -5.08
N VAL A 34 -2.04 -2.35 -5.73
CA VAL A 34 -2.25 -2.35 -7.19
C VAL A 34 -3.28 -1.28 -7.60
N GLU A 35 -4.35 -1.08 -6.82
CA GLU A 35 -5.33 -0.02 -7.05
C GLU A 35 -4.70 1.38 -6.98
N ARG A 36 -3.86 1.61 -5.96
CA ARG A 36 -3.12 2.86 -5.82
C ARG A 36 -2.18 3.10 -7.01
N GLU A 37 -1.41 2.09 -7.40
CA GLU A 37 -0.51 2.20 -8.55
C GLU A 37 -1.26 2.46 -9.85
N ALA A 38 -2.45 1.87 -10.04
CA ALA A 38 -3.28 2.13 -11.22
C ALA A 38 -3.77 3.58 -11.25
N SER A 39 -4.16 4.14 -10.10
CA SER A 39 -4.54 5.55 -9.98
C SER A 39 -3.37 6.48 -10.33
N ILE A 40 -2.19 6.24 -9.75
CA ILE A 40 -0.97 7.01 -10.03
C ILE A 40 -0.61 6.95 -11.51
N ALA A 41 -0.71 5.78 -12.13
CA ALA A 41 -0.39 5.60 -13.53
C ALA A 41 -1.32 6.42 -14.43
N ARG A 42 -2.63 6.42 -14.16
CA ARG A 42 -3.61 7.24 -14.90
C ARG A 42 -3.38 8.74 -14.72
N GLU A 43 -3.14 9.20 -13.49
CA GLU A 43 -2.86 10.60 -13.20
C GLU A 43 -1.58 11.08 -13.90
N THR A 44 -0.55 10.22 -13.90
CA THR A 44 0.72 10.49 -14.57
C THR A 44 0.55 10.56 -16.08
N ALA A 45 -0.16 9.59 -16.68
CA ALA A 45 -0.48 9.60 -18.10
C ALA A 45 -1.24 10.86 -18.51
N PHE A 46 -2.23 11.28 -17.73
CA PHE A 46 -2.98 12.52 -17.95
C PHE A 46 -2.06 13.75 -17.90
N SER A 47 -1.23 13.85 -16.86
CA SER A 47 -0.31 14.98 -16.69
C SER A 47 0.69 15.09 -17.85
N LEU A 48 1.25 13.96 -18.29
CA LEU A 48 2.19 13.90 -19.41
C LEU A 48 1.53 14.23 -20.75
N SER A 49 0.31 13.72 -20.97
CA SER A 49 -0.47 14.05 -22.16
C SER A 49 -0.76 15.55 -22.23
N ALA A 50 -1.11 16.18 -21.11
CA ALA A 50 -1.34 17.62 -21.03
C ALA A 50 -0.07 18.44 -21.34
N ARG A 51 1.12 17.91 -21.05
CA ARG A 51 2.43 18.52 -21.36
C ARG A 51 2.92 18.23 -22.79
N GLY A 52 2.20 17.42 -23.56
CA GLY A 52 2.59 17.02 -24.91
C GLY A 52 3.64 15.90 -24.96
N GLU A 53 3.94 15.25 -23.83
CA GLU A 53 4.88 14.14 -23.72
C GLU A 53 4.23 12.80 -24.16
N ARG A 54 3.88 12.69 -25.45
CA ARG A 54 3.04 11.61 -25.97
C ARG A 54 3.60 10.19 -25.75
N GLU A 55 4.90 9.99 -25.92
CA GLU A 55 5.52 8.67 -25.75
C GLU A 55 5.52 8.24 -24.27
N ASN A 56 5.86 9.15 -23.36
CA ASN A 56 5.79 8.88 -21.92
C ASN A 56 4.35 8.65 -21.47
N ALA A 57 3.40 9.46 -21.95
CA ALA A 57 1.98 9.27 -21.65
C ALA A 57 1.48 7.89 -22.09
N ALA A 58 1.86 7.44 -23.29
CA ALA A 58 1.47 6.12 -23.81
C ALA A 58 2.01 4.96 -22.96
N TYR A 59 3.25 5.07 -22.45
CA TYR A 59 3.81 4.10 -21.51
C TYR A 59 2.95 4.01 -20.25
N TRP A 60 2.63 5.14 -19.62
CA TRP A 60 1.87 5.17 -18.38
C TRP A 60 0.42 4.71 -18.57
N THR A 61 -0.19 4.98 -19.72
CA THR A 61 -1.49 4.42 -20.09
C THR A 61 -1.42 2.89 -20.19
N GLY A 62 -0.45 2.34 -20.92
CA GLY A 62 -0.31 0.88 -21.04
C GLY A 62 -0.01 0.19 -19.70
N TYR A 63 0.74 0.86 -18.82
CA TYR A 63 0.97 0.37 -17.46
C TYR A 63 -0.33 0.36 -16.63
N ALA A 64 -1.14 1.43 -16.69
CA ALA A 64 -2.44 1.47 -16.02
C ALA A 64 -3.38 0.35 -16.52
N ASP A 65 -3.44 0.14 -17.83
CA ASP A 65 -4.28 -0.92 -18.44
C ASP A 65 -3.84 -2.32 -17.95
N ALA A 66 -2.54 -2.56 -17.86
CA ALA A 66 -2.00 -3.83 -17.36
C ALA A 66 -2.36 -4.07 -15.87
N LEU A 67 -2.35 -3.02 -15.05
CA LEU A 67 -2.77 -3.10 -13.64
C LEU A 67 -4.27 -3.37 -13.52
N GLU A 68 -5.11 -2.75 -14.33
CA GLU A 68 -6.55 -3.03 -14.37
C GLU A 68 -6.85 -4.48 -14.78
N ASP A 69 -6.12 -5.01 -15.75
CA ASP A 69 -6.26 -6.41 -16.15
C ASP A 69 -5.83 -7.38 -15.05
N LEU A 70 -4.84 -7.01 -14.24
CA LEU A 70 -4.45 -7.76 -13.06
C LEU A 70 -5.55 -7.72 -12.00
N LEU A 71 -6.12 -6.55 -11.69
CA LEU A 71 -7.23 -6.40 -10.74
C LEU A 71 -8.42 -7.29 -11.13
N LYS A 72 -8.86 -7.24 -12.39
CA LYS A 72 -9.95 -8.08 -12.90
C LYS A 72 -9.66 -9.58 -12.73
N LYS A 73 -8.40 -10.01 -12.84
CA LYS A 73 -8.00 -11.41 -12.64
C LYS A 73 -8.05 -11.81 -11.17
N ILE A 74 -7.66 -10.91 -10.27
CA ILE A 74 -7.75 -11.11 -8.82
C ILE A 74 -9.21 -11.25 -8.41
N GLU A 75 -10.07 -10.29 -8.76
CA GLU A 75 -11.51 -10.31 -8.45
C GLU A 75 -12.19 -11.59 -8.95
N ARG A 76 -11.92 -12.00 -10.20
CA ARG A 76 -12.49 -13.24 -10.76
C ARG A 76 -12.06 -14.50 -10.02
N ARG A 77 -10.88 -14.50 -9.42
CA ARG A 77 -10.38 -15.64 -8.64
C ARG A 77 -11.08 -15.68 -7.28
N GLU A 78 -11.26 -14.53 -6.64
CA GLU A 78 -11.96 -14.43 -5.35
C GLU A 78 -13.43 -14.81 -5.47
N VAL A 79 -14.11 -14.45 -6.56
CA VAL A 79 -15.51 -14.84 -6.81
C VAL A 79 -15.69 -16.35 -7.03
N ARG A 80 -14.63 -17.06 -7.43
CA ARG A 80 -14.66 -18.52 -7.72
C ARG A 80 -14.15 -19.40 -6.57
N ALA A 81 -13.51 -18.80 -5.57
CA ALA A 81 -12.95 -19.49 -4.40
C ALA A 81 -14.01 -19.62 -3.30
#